data_AF-A0A8T6DH76-F1
#
_entry.id   AF-A0A8T6DH76-F1
#
_cell.length_a   1.000
_cell.length_b   1.000
_cell.length_c   1.000
_cell.angle_alpha   90.00
_cell.angle_beta   90.00
_cell.angle_gamma   90.00
#
_symmetry.space_group_name_H-M   'P 1'
#
loop_
_entity.id
_entity.type
_entity.pdbx_description
1 polymer ?
#
loop_
_entity_poly.entity_id
_entity_poly.type
_entity_poly.pdbx_seq_one_letter_code
_entity_poly.pdbx_strand_id
1 'polypeptide(L)'
;MNDISPADRVRLRTAQLQVKRIREHLEAMQRDAHGVEYAAWKSEVDNIWKTVFENINEMSETPQQSALELIREPWMMYLSHYAAIGAE
;
A
#
# COMPACT_ATOMS: atom_id res chain seq x y z
N MET A 1 15.72 -2.51 -24.12
CA MET A 1 15.77 -1.69 -22.89
C MET A 1 14.40 -1.09 -22.74
N ASN A 2 13.60 -1.57 -21.78
CA ASN A 2 12.31 -0.98 -21.46
C ASN A 2 12.57 0.39 -20.83
N ASP A 3 12.43 1.44 -21.64
CA ASP A 3 12.65 2.80 -21.17
C ASP A 3 11.52 3.18 -20.20
N ILE A 4 11.88 3.72 -19.04
CA ILE A 4 10.92 4.06 -17.98
C ILE A 4 10.03 5.19 -18.50
N SER A 5 8.75 4.88 -18.72
CA SER A 5 7.82 5.86 -19.27
C SER A 5 7.51 6.97 -18.25
N PRO A 6 7.10 8.17 -18.69
CA PRO A 6 6.61 9.20 -17.78
C PRO A 6 5.46 8.72 -16.88
N ALA A 7 4.59 7.84 -17.41
CA ALA A 7 3.51 7.23 -16.66
C ALA A 7 4.04 6.32 -15.53
N ASP A 8 5.09 5.53 -15.79
CA ASP A 8 5.73 4.70 -14.77
C ASP A 8 6.31 5.55 -13.62
N ARG A 9 6.91 6.70 -13.95
CA ARG A 9 7.43 7.63 -12.92
C ARG A 9 6.31 8.19 -12.05
N VAL A 10 5.18 8.54 -12.67
CA VAL A 10 3.99 9.02 -11.93
C VAL A 10 3.44 7.91 -11.04
N ARG A 11 3.23 6.71 -11.58
CA ARG A 11 2.74 5.57 -10.80
C ARG A 11 3.66 5.21 -9.65
N LEU A 12 4.98 5.22 -9.85
CA LEU A 12 5.96 4.92 -8.79
C LEU A 12 5.90 5.97 -7.68
N ARG A 13 5.81 7.26 -8.05
CA ARG A 13 5.64 8.34 -7.08
C ARG A 13 4.32 8.23 -6.32
N THR A 14 3.24 7.86 -7.00
CA THR A 14 1.93 7.62 -6.39
C THR A 14 2.01 6.48 -5.38
N ALA A 15 2.64 5.35 -5.74
CA ALA A 15 2.85 4.23 -4.84
C ALA A 15 3.65 4.64 -3.59
N GLN A 16 4.72 5.43 -3.74
CA GLN A 16 5.50 5.97 -2.61
C GLN A 16 4.65 6.81 -1.66
N LEU A 17 3.82 7.71 -2.20
CA LEU A 17 2.94 8.57 -1.40
C LEU A 17 1.86 7.75 -0.68
N GLN A 18 1.27 6.77 -1.37
CA GLN A 18 0.26 5.88 -0.81
C GLN A 18 0.83 5.01 0.32
N VAL A 19 2.04 4.47 0.16
CA VAL A 19 2.73 3.72 1.22
C VAL A 19 2.99 4.58 2.44
N LYS A 20 3.41 5.85 2.24
CA LYS A 20 3.57 6.79 3.36
C LYS A 20 2.25 7.01 4.09
N ARG A 21 1.16 7.25 3.36
CA ARG A 21 -0.18 7.42 3.94
C ARG A 21 -0.65 6.17 4.68
N ILE A 22 -0.41 4.98 4.14
CA ILE A 22 -0.71 3.71 4.84
C ILE A 22 0.00 3.67 6.18
N ARG A 23 1.30 4.00 6.25
CA ARG A 23 2.05 4.00 7.52
C ARG A 23 1.42 4.93 8.56
N GLU A 24 1.08 6.15 8.15
CA GLU A 24 0.42 7.14 9.03
C GLU A 24 -0.95 6.63 9.54
N HIS A 25 -1.75 6.01 8.67
CA HIS A 25 -3.03 5.38 9.03
C HIS A 25 -2.85 4.21 10.00
N LEU A 26 -1.87 3.34 9.78
CA LEU A 26 -1.60 2.20 10.66
C LEU A 26 -1.16 2.63 12.05
N GLU A 27 -0.36 3.69 12.16
CA GLU A 27 0.00 4.27 13.46
C GLU A 27 -1.22 4.82 14.21
N ALA A 28 -2.19 5.41 13.50
CA ALA A 28 -3.44 5.85 14.10
C ALA A 28 -4.30 4.68 14.58
N MET A 29 -4.45 3.65 13.74
CA MET A 29 -5.17 2.42 14.09
C MET A 29 -4.55 1.70 15.29
N GLN A 30 -3.23 1.70 15.42
CA GLN A 30 -2.55 1.10 16.56
C GLN A 30 -2.80 1.87 17.87
N ARG A 31 -2.91 3.20 17.80
CA ARG A 31 -3.22 4.04 18.97
C ARG A 31 -4.67 3.87 19.46
N ASP A 32 -5.59 3.57 18.55
CA ASP A 32 -7.02 3.45 18.85
C ASP A 32 -7.61 2.14 18.28
N ALA A 33 -7.05 1.01 18.71
CA ALA A 33 -7.37 -0.31 18.17
C ALA A 33 -8.81 -0.78 18.48
N HIS A 34 -9.46 -0.18 19.47
CA HIS A 34 -10.84 -0.46 19.86
C HIS A 34 -11.79 0.70 19.57
N GLY A 35 -11.31 1.72 18.84
CA GLY A 35 -12.10 2.86 18.44
C GLY A 35 -13.21 2.46 17.47
N VAL A 36 -14.33 3.19 17.52
CA VAL A 36 -15.47 3.00 16.62
C VAL A 36 -15.09 3.20 15.15
N GLU A 37 -14.04 3.98 14.89
CA GLU A 37 -13.52 4.30 13.57
C GLU A 37 -12.55 3.23 13.01
N TYR A 38 -12.12 2.26 13.85
CA TYR A 38 -11.11 1.27 13.45
C TYR A 38 -11.48 0.51 12.17
N ALA A 39 -12.74 0.08 12.07
CA ALA A 39 -13.23 -0.66 10.89
C ALA A 39 -13.22 0.21 9.62
N ALA A 40 -13.59 1.48 9.74
CA ALA A 40 -13.56 2.43 8.62
C ALA A 40 -12.12 2.68 8.16
N TRP A 41 -11.19 2.93 9.10
CA TRP A 41 -9.77 3.11 8.77
C TRP A 41 -9.15 1.87 8.15
N LYS A 42 -9.48 0.67 8.64
CA LYS A 42 -9.03 -0.57 8.02
C LYS A 42 -9.50 -0.66 6.56
N SER A 43 -10.78 -0.35 6.30
CA SER A 43 -11.32 -0.36 4.94
C SER A 43 -10.62 0.67 4.03
N GLU A 44 -10.30 1.85 4.54
CA GLU A 44 -9.50 2.84 3.81
C GLU A 44 -8.11 2.30 3.44
N VAL A 45 -7.41 1.70 4.41
CA VAL A 45 -6.08 1.10 4.18
C VAL A 45 -6.15 -0.03 3.16
N ASP A 46 -7.15 -0.91 3.23
CA ASP A 46 -7.39 -1.96 2.24
C ASP A 46 -7.57 -1.39 0.83
N ASN A 47 -8.33 -0.30 0.69
CA ASN A 47 -8.55 0.34 -0.61
C ASN A 47 -7.30 1.04 -1.15
N ILE A 48 -6.49 1.65 -0.28
CA ILE A 48 -5.20 2.22 -0.68
C ILE A 48 -4.26 1.12 -1.17
N TRP A 49 -4.20 -0.03 -0.47
CA TRP A 49 -3.40 -1.17 -0.92
C TRP A 49 -3.82 -1.69 -2.29
N LYS A 50 -5.13 -1.85 -2.54
CA LYS A 50 -5.64 -2.23 -3.87
C LYS A 50 -5.13 -1.26 -4.95
N THR A 51 -5.23 0.04 -4.70
CA THR A 51 -4.78 1.07 -5.64
C THR A 51 -3.26 1.02 -5.87
N VAL A 52 -2.47 0.73 -4.83
CA VAL A 52 -1.02 0.55 -4.95
C VAL A 52 -0.70 -0.61 -5.89
N PHE A 53 -1.33 -1.77 -5.69
CA PHE A 53 -1.10 -2.95 -6.54
C PHE A 53 -1.58 -2.74 -7.98
N GLU A 54 -2.71 -2.07 -8.20
CA GLU A 54 -3.18 -1.68 -9.54
C GLU A 54 -2.14 -0.82 -10.26
N ASN A 55 -1.62 0.22 -9.61
CA ASN A 55 -0.56 1.06 -10.18
C ASN A 55 0.71 0.27 -10.51
N ILE A 56 1.12 -0.66 -9.65
CA ILE A 56 2.31 -1.50 -9.88
C ILE A 56 2.10 -2.44 -11.06
N ASN A 57 0.91 -3.03 -11.20
CA ASN A 57 0.59 -3.95 -12.30
C ASN A 57 0.63 -3.27 -13.67
N GLU A 58 0.36 -1.95 -13.74
CA GLU A 58 0.42 -1.17 -14.97
C GLU A 58 1.82 -0.65 -15.33
N MET A 59 2.82 -0.87 -14.48
CA MET A 59 4.20 -0.44 -14.74
C MET A 59 4.94 -1.38 -15.69
N SER A 60 5.91 -0.84 -16.41
CA SER A 60 6.93 -1.64 -17.09
C SER A 60 7.81 -2.42 -16.08
N GLU A 61 8.45 -3.51 -16.53
CA GLU A 61 9.14 -4.50 -15.69
C GLU A 61 10.12 -3.91 -14.66
N THR A 62 11.01 -3.02 -15.08
CA THR A 62 12.03 -2.43 -14.19
C THR A 62 11.44 -1.54 -13.08
N PRO A 63 10.57 -0.55 -13.37
CA PRO A 63 9.91 0.23 -12.32
C PRO A 63 8.94 -0.62 -11.50
N GLN A 64 8.28 -1.62 -12.09
CA GLN A 64 7.45 -2.58 -11.37
C GLN A 64 8.24 -3.32 -10.30
N GLN A 65 9.42 -3.86 -10.64
CA GLN A 65 10.29 -4.54 -9.68
C GLN A 65 10.72 -3.60 -8.55
N SER A 66 11.08 -2.36 -8.88
CA SER A 66 11.45 -1.35 -7.89
C SER A 66 10.29 -1.01 -6.95
N ALA A 67 9.07 -0.92 -7.48
CA ALA A 67 7.88 -0.66 -6.69
C ALA A 67 7.51 -1.86 -5.79
N LEU A 68 7.66 -3.10 -6.28
CA LEU A 68 7.44 -4.31 -5.48
C LEU A 68 8.41 -4.39 -4.30
N GLU A 69 9.69 -4.08 -4.49
CA GLU A 69 10.66 -4.03 -3.40
C GLU A 69 10.35 -2.91 -2.40
N LEU A 70 9.91 -1.74 -2.88
CA LEU A 70 9.48 -0.63 -2.02
C LEU A 70 8.32 -1.03 -1.09
N ILE A 71 7.33 -1.78 -1.60
CA ILE A 71 6.13 -2.13 -0.82
C ILE A 71 6.30 -3.39 0.02
N ARG A 72 7.35 -4.20 -0.22
CA ARG A 72 7.52 -5.53 0.39
C ARG A 72 7.38 -5.51 1.90
N GLU A 73 8.20 -4.73 2.60
CA GLU A 73 8.18 -4.68 4.07
C GLU A 73 6.87 -4.07 4.61
N PRO A 74 6.40 -2.89 4.15
CA PRO A 74 5.12 -2.34 4.61
C PRO A 74 3.93 -3.28 4.39
N TRP A 75 3.91 -4.02 3.27
CA TRP A 75 2.88 -4.99 2.96
C TRP A 75 2.91 -6.19 3.91
N MET A 76 4.09 -6.76 4.16
CA MET A 76 4.23 -7.88 5.11
C MET A 76 3.82 -7.48 6.53
N MET A 77 4.20 -6.28 6.98
CA MET A 77 3.76 -5.73 8.26
C MET A 77 2.24 -5.58 8.31
N TYR A 78 1.63 -5.03 7.26
CA TYR A 78 0.18 -4.89 7.17
C TYR A 78 -0.53 -6.25 7.27
N LEU A 79 -0.07 -7.23 6.49
CA LEU A 79 -0.64 -8.57 6.49
C LEU A 79 -0.58 -9.23 7.86
N SER A 80 0.56 -9.12 8.53
CA SER A 80 0.82 -9.80 9.82
C SER A 80 -0.04 -9.27 10.96
N HIS A 81 -0.39 -7.98 10.92
CA HIS A 81 -1.06 -7.31 12.04
C HIS A 81 -2.53 -6.98 11.80
N TYR A 82 -2.94 -6.82 10.54
CA TYR A 82 -4.26 -6.24 10.22
C TYR A 82 -5.08 -7.08 9.23
N ALA A 83 -4.45 -7.77 8.28
CA ALA A 83 -5.20 -8.53 7.27
C ALA A 83 -5.77 -9.86 7.79
N ALA A 84 -5.13 -10.47 8.80
CA ALA A 84 -5.56 -11.74 9.40
C ALA A 84 -6.92 -11.67 10.13
N ILE A 85 -7.44 -10.47 10.40
CA ILE A 85 -8.68 -10.24 11.17
C ILE A 85 -9.93 -10.24 10.26
N GLY A 86 -9.81 -10.56 8.97
CA GLY A 86 -10.91 -10.52 7.99
C GLY A 86 -11.29 -11.87 7.37
N ALA A 87 -10.79 -12.99 7.89
CA ALA A 87 -11.10 -14.35 7.40
C ALA A 87 -11.99 -15.12 8.40
N GLU A 88 -13.15 -14.56 8.72
CA GLU A 88 -14.26 -15.26 9.41
C GLU A 88 -15.60 -14.90 8.76
#